data_AF-A0A9X8YLT2-F1
#
_entry.id   AF-A0A9X8YLT2-F1
#
_cell.length_a   1.000
_cell.length_b   1.000
_cell.length_c   1.000
_cell.angle_alpha   90.00
_cell.angle_beta   90.00
_cell.angle_gamma   90.00
#
_symmetry.space_group_name_H-M   'P 1'
#
loop_
_entity.id
_entity.type
_entity.pdbx_description
1 polymer ?
#
loop_
_entity_poly.entity_id
_entity_poly.type
_entity_poly.pdbx_seq_one_letter_code
_entity_poly.pdbx_strand_id
1 'polypeptide(L)'
;LKAYRGYIFLRGEYIEAAAHLRRAIAEATEAGYLGKNILGTGFDFELIVHTGAGRYICGEETALINSLEGRRANPRSKPPFPASAGVWGKPTCVNNVETLCNVPAILANGVEWYTGISGSEDKGTKLMGFSG
;
A
#
# COMPACT_ATOMS: atom_id res chain seq x y z
N LEU A 1 12.85 3.03 -3.07
CA LEU A 1 12.28 2.07 -4.04
C LEU A 1 12.10 2.78 -5.38
N LYS A 2 12.42 2.15 -6.51
CA LYS A 2 12.03 2.62 -7.85
C LYS A 2 10.99 1.65 -8.40
N ALA A 3 9.75 1.75 -7.90
CA ALA A 3 8.65 0.92 -8.35
C ALA A 3 7.88 1.64 -9.46
N TYR A 4 7.53 0.93 -10.53
CA TYR A 4 6.66 1.41 -11.62
C TYR A 4 5.24 0.83 -11.52
N ARG A 5 5.00 -0.04 -10.53
CA ARG A 5 3.70 -0.67 -10.28
C ARG A 5 3.46 -0.86 -8.79
N GLY A 6 2.25 -0.55 -8.34
CA GLY A 6 1.75 -0.77 -6.99
C GLY A 6 0.49 -1.62 -6.98
N TYR A 7 0.27 -2.32 -5.87
CA TYR A 7 -0.93 -3.12 -5.64
C TYR A 7 -1.56 -2.72 -4.31
N ILE A 8 -2.83 -2.35 -4.33
CA ILE A 8 -3.67 -2.26 -3.14
C ILE A 8 -4.31 -3.63 -2.94
N PHE A 9 -3.81 -4.38 -1.96
CA PHE A 9 -4.43 -5.63 -1.56
C PHE A 9 -5.54 -5.34 -0.54
N LEU A 10 -6.78 -5.46 -0.98
CA LEU A 10 -7.96 -5.15 -0.17
C LEU A 10 -8.63 -6.45 0.30
N ARG A 11 -9.16 -6.42 1.52
CA ARG A 11 -10.03 -7.48 2.03
C ARG A 11 -11.25 -7.66 1.11
N GLY A 12 -11.68 -8.89 0.87
CA GLY A 12 -12.76 -9.20 -0.09
C GLY A 12 -14.11 -8.63 0.31
N GLU A 13 -14.35 -8.53 1.61
CA GLU A 13 -15.58 -8.02 2.21
C GLU A 13 -15.73 -6.50 2.06
N TYR A 14 -14.65 -5.78 1.72
CA TYR A 14 -14.66 -4.32 1.55
C TYR A 14 -15.12 -3.93 0.15
N ILE A 15 -16.32 -4.37 -0.24
CA ILE A 15 -16.87 -4.22 -1.60
C ILE A 15 -17.00 -2.74 -2.01
N GLU A 16 -17.60 -1.92 -1.14
CA GLU A 16 -17.78 -0.48 -1.41
C GLU A 16 -16.45 0.25 -1.50
N ALA A 17 -15.52 -0.04 -0.58
CA ALA A 17 -14.18 0.54 -0.62
C ALA A 17 -13.43 0.14 -1.89
N ALA A 18 -13.58 -1.10 -2.38
CA ALA A 18 -13.01 -1.52 -3.66
C ALA A 18 -13.56 -0.70 -4.83
N ALA A 19 -14.87 -0.43 -4.84
CA ALA A 19 -15.50 0.40 -5.86
C ALA A 19 -15.00 1.85 -5.81
N HIS A 20 -14.88 2.43 -4.61
CA HIS A 20 -14.35 3.78 -4.41
C HIS A 20 -12.88 3.89 -4.82
N LEU A 21 -12.04 2.93 -4.45
CA LEU A 21 -10.63 2.91 -4.84
C LEU A 21 -10.46 2.80 -6.35
N ARG A 22 -11.23 1.94 -7.02
CA ARG A 22 -11.19 1.83 -8.49
C ARG A 22 -11.60 3.13 -9.17
N ARG A 23 -12.65 3.79 -8.67
CA ARG A 23 -13.09 5.09 -9.17
C ARG A 23 -12.01 6.15 -8.97
N ALA A 24 -11.44 6.27 -7.77
CA ALA A 24 -10.38 7.23 -7.47
C ALA A 24 -9.11 7.01 -8.32
N ILE A 25 -8.74 5.75 -8.58
CA ILE A 25 -7.62 5.42 -9.48
C ILE A 25 -7.92 5.85 -10.92
N ALA A 26 -9.16 5.66 -11.40
CA ALA A 26 -9.56 6.11 -12.72
C ALA A 26 -9.50 7.66 -12.82
N GLU A 27 -10.07 8.36 -11.84
CA GLU A 27 -10.02 9.83 -11.74
C GLU A 27 -8.56 10.34 -11.71
N ALA A 28 -7.69 9.73 -10.90
CA ALA A 28 -6.28 10.09 -10.83
C ALA A 28 -5.51 9.80 -12.12
N THR A 29 -5.89 8.75 -12.85
CA THR A 29 -5.30 8.43 -14.16
C THR A 29 -5.73 9.45 -15.21
N GLU A 30 -7.02 9.80 -15.25
CA GLU A 30 -7.56 10.83 -16.15
C GLU A 30 -6.94 12.21 -15.90
N ALA A 31 -6.72 12.56 -14.64
CA ALA A 31 -6.03 13.78 -14.25
C ALA A 31 -4.50 13.77 -14.48
N GLY A 32 -3.93 12.64 -14.93
CA GLY A 32 -2.49 12.51 -15.19
C GLY A 32 -1.61 12.37 -13.94
N TYR A 33 -2.19 12.02 -12.79
CA TYR A 33 -1.50 11.71 -11.54
C TYR A 33 -1.08 10.24 -11.41
N LEU A 34 -1.59 9.37 -12.27
CA LEU A 34 -1.23 7.97 -12.42
C LEU A 34 -1.09 7.60 -13.91
N GLY A 35 -0.45 6.48 -14.20
CA GLY A 35 -0.24 5.99 -15.55
C GLY A 35 1.14 6.35 -16.09
N LYS A 36 1.20 6.73 -17.38
CA LYS A 36 2.46 7.02 -18.07
C LYS A 36 2.83 8.48 -17.98
N ASN A 37 4.13 8.75 -17.87
CA ASN A 37 4.73 10.08 -17.89
C ASN A 37 3.98 11.06 -16.98
N ILE A 38 3.80 10.68 -15.71
CA ILE A 38 3.00 11.40 -14.72
C ILE A 38 3.47 12.86 -14.68
N LEU A 39 2.55 13.78 -14.98
CA LEU A 39 2.79 15.23 -15.06
C LEU A 39 4.04 15.63 -15.89
N GLY A 40 4.42 14.86 -16.90
CA GLY A 40 5.57 15.14 -17.75
C GLY A 40 6.94 14.84 -17.12
N THR A 41 6.98 14.12 -15.98
CA THR A 41 8.22 13.85 -15.24
C THR A 41 9.09 12.75 -15.83
N GLY A 42 8.62 12.02 -16.84
CA GLY A 42 9.25 10.79 -17.36
C GLY A 42 9.08 9.57 -16.45
N PHE A 43 8.32 9.70 -15.35
CA PHE A 43 8.04 8.61 -14.43
C PHE A 43 6.68 7.95 -14.74
N ASP A 44 6.70 6.62 -14.83
CA ASP A 44 5.52 5.80 -15.04
C ASP A 44 5.16 5.08 -13.73
N PHE A 45 3.88 5.10 -13.37
CA PHE A 45 3.38 4.33 -12.22
C PHE A 45 1.95 3.86 -12.41
N GLU A 46 1.75 2.54 -12.36
CA GLU A 46 0.45 1.89 -12.43
C GLU A 46 0.00 1.40 -11.05
N LEU A 47 -1.26 1.64 -10.68
CA LEU A 47 -1.82 1.22 -9.39
C LEU A 47 -3.03 0.30 -9.60
N ILE A 48 -2.98 -0.88 -8.98
CA ILE A 48 -3.99 -1.93 -9.19
C ILE A 48 -4.66 -2.29 -7.87
N VAL A 49 -6.00 -2.39 -7.85
CA VAL A 49 -6.75 -2.90 -6.71
C VAL A 49 -6.97 -4.40 -6.87
N HIS A 50 -6.44 -5.18 -5.94
CA HIS A 50 -6.62 -6.63 -5.86
C HIS A 50 -7.43 -6.99 -4.61
N THR A 51 -8.58 -7.63 -4.78
CA THR A 51 -9.45 -8.06 -3.66
C THR A 51 -9.18 -9.52 -3.30
N GLY A 52 -8.92 -9.81 -2.03
CA GLY A 52 -8.78 -11.18 -1.52
C GLY A 52 -10.11 -11.92 -1.40
N ALA A 53 -10.06 -13.23 -1.10
CA ALA A 53 -11.24 -14.09 -0.94
C ALA A 53 -11.68 -14.29 0.53
N GLY A 54 -11.55 -13.25 1.37
CA GLY A 54 -12.06 -13.27 2.76
C GLY A 54 -11.26 -14.06 3.79
N ARG A 55 -9.95 -14.32 3.56
CA ARG A 55 -9.09 -15.01 4.53
C ARG A 55 -8.26 -14.02 5.34
N TYR A 56 -8.39 -14.06 6.67
CA TYR A 56 -7.65 -13.22 7.62
C TYR A 56 -6.12 -13.35 7.48
N ILE A 57 -5.63 -14.56 7.15
CA ILE A 57 -4.18 -14.83 7.05
C ILE A 57 -3.48 -14.03 5.95
N CYS A 58 -4.22 -13.47 4.99
CA CYS A 58 -3.68 -12.60 3.95
C CYS A 58 -3.21 -11.21 4.48
N GLY A 59 -3.36 -10.93 5.78
CA GLY A 59 -2.83 -9.71 6.41
C GLY A 59 -1.34 -9.77 6.77
N GLU A 60 -0.73 -10.96 6.82
CA GLU A 60 0.73 -11.09 6.99
C GLU A 60 1.43 -10.84 5.65
N GLU A 61 2.53 -10.09 5.65
CA GLU A 61 3.22 -9.60 4.46
C GLU A 61 3.51 -10.70 3.41
N THR A 62 4.06 -11.83 3.83
CA THR A 62 4.43 -12.91 2.90
C THR A 62 3.24 -13.74 2.45
N ALA A 63 2.23 -13.91 3.30
CA ALA A 63 0.96 -14.52 2.95
C ALA A 63 0.16 -13.65 1.97
N LEU A 64 0.20 -12.33 2.12
CA LEU A 64 -0.35 -11.35 1.17
C LEU A 64 0.28 -11.51 -0.20
N ILE A 65 1.61 -11.57 -0.26
CA ILE A 65 2.35 -11.77 -1.51
C ILE A 65 1.93 -13.08 -2.20
N ASN A 66 1.84 -14.19 -1.46
CA ASN A 66 1.37 -15.45 -2.03
C ASN A 66 -0.08 -15.36 -2.53
N SER A 67 -0.96 -14.70 -1.78
CA SER A 67 -2.35 -14.50 -2.18
C SER A 67 -2.46 -13.65 -3.44
N LEU A 68 -1.62 -12.61 -3.58
CA LEU A 68 -1.57 -11.75 -4.77
C LEU A 68 -1.06 -12.51 -6.01
N GLU A 69 -0.18 -13.50 -5.82
CA GLU A 69 0.27 -14.40 -6.87
C GLU A 69 -0.72 -15.53 -7.20
N GLY A 70 -1.91 -15.55 -6.58
CA GLY A 70 -2.93 -16.59 -6.77
C GLY A 70 -2.62 -17.92 -6.08
N ARG A 71 -1.63 -17.95 -5.18
CA ARG A 71 -1.29 -19.12 -4.37
C ARG A 71 -2.11 -19.15 -3.09
N ARG A 72 -2.11 -20.30 -2.40
CA ARG A 72 -2.63 -20.37 -1.02
C ARG A 72 -1.82 -19.39 -0.15
N ALA A 73 -2.53 -18.62 0.68
CA ALA A 73 -1.96 -17.61 1.57
C ALA A 73 -1.24 -18.22 2.79
N ASN A 74 -0.30 -19.12 2.52
CA ASN A 74 0.62 -19.63 3.53
C ASN A 74 1.79 -18.63 3.61
N PRO A 75 2.25 -18.23 4.81
CA PRO A 75 3.45 -17.42 4.95
C PRO A 75 4.67 -18.10 4.30
N ARG A 76 5.58 -17.30 3.75
CA ARG A 76 6.88 -17.78 3.27
C ARG A 76 7.88 -17.74 4.41
N SER A 77 8.68 -18.80 4.56
CA SER A 77 9.83 -18.76 5.45
C SER A 77 10.80 -17.67 5.01
N LYS A 78 11.22 -16.81 5.94
CA LYS A 78 12.29 -15.83 5.75
C LYS A 78 13.62 -16.53 6.11
N PRO A 79 14.70 -16.45 5.33
CA PRO A 79 14.91 -15.72 4.07
C PRO A 79 14.43 -16.48 2.79
N PRO A 80 14.24 -15.78 1.65
CA PRO A 80 14.51 -14.34 1.43
C PRO A 80 13.41 -13.41 1.96
N PHE A 81 13.80 -12.20 2.37
CA PHE A 81 12.85 -11.15 2.76
C PHE A 81 12.17 -10.53 1.52
N PRO A 82 10.91 -10.05 1.63
CA PRO A 82 10.19 -9.44 0.51
C PRO A 82 10.93 -8.28 -0.16
N ALA A 83 11.67 -7.48 0.62
CA ALA A 83 12.50 -6.39 0.11
C ALA A 83 13.58 -6.88 -0.88
N SER A 84 14.02 -8.14 -0.77
CA SER A 84 14.92 -8.79 -1.73
C SER A 84 14.15 -9.54 -2.81
N ALA A 85 13.15 -10.35 -2.43
CA ALA A 85 12.36 -11.17 -3.34
C ALA A 85 10.92 -11.37 -2.82
N GLY A 86 10.01 -10.50 -3.27
CA GLY A 86 8.59 -10.53 -2.94
C GLY A 86 7.73 -11.05 -4.09
N VAL A 87 6.84 -10.19 -4.60
CA VAL A 87 5.85 -10.53 -5.63
C VAL A 87 6.54 -10.89 -6.95
N TRP A 88 6.27 -12.10 -7.45
CA TRP A 88 6.93 -12.70 -8.62
C TRP A 88 8.46 -12.62 -8.57
N GLY A 89 9.03 -12.74 -7.37
CA GLY A 89 10.48 -12.69 -7.13
C GLY A 89 11.11 -11.31 -7.30
N LYS A 90 10.32 -10.23 -7.41
CA LYS A 90 10.84 -8.86 -7.49
C LYS A 90 10.95 -8.22 -6.10
N PRO A 91 11.92 -7.33 -5.85
CA PRO A 91 11.98 -6.51 -4.65
C PRO A 91 10.64 -5.83 -4.37
N THR A 92 10.04 -6.13 -3.22
CA THR A 92 8.71 -5.65 -2.84
C THR A 92 8.75 -5.08 -1.43
N CYS A 93 8.14 -3.93 -1.22
CA CYS A 93 7.91 -3.37 0.11
C CYS A 93 6.41 -3.33 0.38
N VAL A 94 5.97 -3.95 1.46
CA VAL A 94 4.57 -3.93 1.88
C VAL A 94 4.42 -2.96 3.04
N ASN A 95 3.48 -2.02 2.92
CA ASN A 95 3.16 -1.05 3.96
C ASN A 95 1.67 -1.08 4.25
N ASN A 96 1.29 -0.77 5.48
CA ASN A 96 -0.10 -0.52 5.81
C ASN A 96 -0.59 0.76 5.11
N VAL A 97 -1.88 0.81 4.78
CA VAL A 97 -2.53 1.97 4.16
C VAL A 97 -2.31 3.23 4.99
N GLU A 98 -2.47 3.16 6.31
CA GLU A 98 -2.30 4.30 7.21
C GLU A 98 -0.88 4.89 7.14
N THR A 99 0.14 4.05 7.06
CA THR A 99 1.52 4.50 6.88
C THR A 99 1.67 5.35 5.62
N LEU A 100 1.09 4.89 4.49
CA LEU A 100 1.16 5.61 3.22
C LEU A 100 0.29 6.89 3.23
N CYS A 101 -0.83 6.89 3.95
CA CYS A 101 -1.68 8.08 4.10
C CYS A 101 -0.98 9.24 4.83
N ASN A 102 0.04 8.97 5.64
CA ASN A 102 0.83 10.02 6.29
C ASN A 102 1.83 10.69 5.33
N VAL A 103 2.25 10.02 4.26
CA VAL A 103 3.32 10.51 3.36
C VAL A 103 2.99 11.85 2.69
N PRO A 104 1.81 12.08 2.10
CA PRO A 104 1.50 13.37 1.47
C PRO A 104 1.60 14.55 2.44
N ALA A 105 1.13 14.39 3.67
CA ALA A 105 1.18 15.44 4.69
C ALA A 105 2.62 15.69 5.18
N ILE A 106 3.43 14.64 5.33
CA ILE A 106 4.86 14.76 5.64
C ILE A 106 5.58 15.52 4.53
N LEU A 107 5.30 15.22 3.26
CA LEU A 107 5.93 15.92 2.13
C LEU A 107 5.50 17.39 2.04
N ALA A 108 4.24 17.70 2.36
CA ALA A 108 3.72 19.06 2.31
C ALA A 108 4.22 19.95 3.46
N ASN A 109 4.33 19.40 4.67
CA ASN A 109 4.63 20.18 5.89
C ASN A 109 6.05 19.99 6.43
N GLY A 110 6.79 18.99 5.95
CA GLY A 110 8.13 18.63 6.44
C GLY A 110 8.14 17.59 7.56
N VAL A 111 9.33 17.02 7.80
CA VAL A 111 9.54 15.95 8.81
C VAL A 111 9.48 16.52 10.23
N GLU A 112 9.97 17.74 10.43
CA GLU A 112 9.96 18.44 11.70
C GLU A 112 8.53 18.66 12.20
N TRP A 113 7.61 19.01 11.28
CA TRP A 113 6.19 19.10 11.59
C TRP A 113 5.66 17.75 12.09
N TYR A 114 5.87 16.67 11.33
CA TYR A 114 5.33 15.35 11.67
C TYR A 114 5.88 14.80 12.98
N THR A 115 7.18 14.99 13.23
CA THR A 115 7.84 14.55 14.47
C THR A 115 7.50 15.44 15.67
N GLY A 116 7.07 16.68 15.43
CA GLY A 116 6.57 17.60 16.45
C GLY A 116 5.11 17.36 16.87
N ILE A 117 4.33 16.57 16.12
CA ILE A 117 2.92 16.29 16.47
C ILE A 117 2.80 15.56 17.82
N SER A 118 3.74 14.66 18.10
CA SER A 118 3.78 13.89 19.34
C SER A 118 4.93 14.33 20.23
N GLY A 119 4.65 14.50 21.53
CA GLY A 119 5.65 14.78 22.55
C GLY A 119 6.44 13.54 23.01
N SER A 120 6.10 12.34 22.53
CA SER A 120 6.79 11.08 22.90
C SER A 120 7.94 10.73 21.96
N GLU A 121 8.63 9.62 22.25
CA GLU A 121 9.57 8.98 21.33
C GLU A 121 8.88 8.56 20.02
N ASP A 122 7.68 7.98 20.12
CA ASP A 122 6.82 7.68 18.96
C ASP A 122 6.30 8.96 18.31
N LYS A 123 6.39 9.03 16.97
CA LYS A 123 6.14 10.24 16.17
C LYS A 123 4.87 10.13 15.34
N GLY A 124 4.25 11.28 15.08
CA GLY A 124 3.06 11.39 14.23
C GLY A 124 1.75 11.14 14.96
N THR A 125 0.77 10.62 14.22
CA THR A 125 -0.58 10.29 14.73
C THR A 125 -0.93 8.84 14.43
N LYS A 126 -1.91 8.31 15.15
CA LYS A 126 -2.39 6.95 14.98
C LYS A 126 -3.92 6.91 15.00
N LEU A 127 -4.52 6.23 14.03
CA LEU A 127 -5.94 5.92 14.02
C LEU A 127 -6.21 4.79 15.02
N MET A 128 -7.03 5.09 16.03
CA MET A 128 -7.38 4.17 17.10
C MET A 128 -8.83 3.71 16.93
N GLY A 129 -9.03 2.41 16.73
CA GLY A 129 -10.36 1.79 16.72
C GLY A 129 -10.75 1.37 18.13
N PHE A 130 -11.84 1.93 18.66
CA PHE A 130 -12.42 1.54 19.94
C PHE A 130 -13.65 0.67 19.69
N SER A 131 -13.67 -0.54 20.24
CA SER A 131 -14.78 -1.49 20.15
C SER A 131 -15.00 -2.20 21.49
N GLY A 132 -16.17 -2.79 21.70
CA GLY A 132 -16.54 -3.61 22.87
C GLY A 132 -17.62 -4.61 22.53
#